data_AF-A0A9D5WJ00-F1
#
_entry.id   AF-A0A9D5WJ00-F1
#
_cell.length_a   1.000
_cell.length_b   1.000
_cell.length_c   1.000
_cell.angle_alpha   90.00
_cell.angle_beta   90.00
_cell.angle_gamma   90.00
#
_symmetry.space_group_name_H-M   'P 1'
#
loop_
_entity.id
_entity.type
_entity.pdbx_description
1 polymer ?
#
loop_
_entity_poly.entity_id
_entity_poly.type
_entity_poly.pdbx_seq_one_letter_code
_entity_poly.pdbx_strand_id
1 'polypeptide(L)'
;MTFTIVLAIVFGVLFLLAYMTRRRFGVLTLALAAGSILADLWSSEATPYVANLGIVIIRPPLVDVVAVILTLAPSLILLFSGPAASNKFQRIGGSVIFAVLAVVLMFEPLENALVVDEFGKQIVSRINASYAIIVTVCLVLSIIDVLQTHVRRNESKKKSKE
;
A
#
# COMPACT_ATOMS: atom_id res chain seq x y z
N MET A 1 -6.11 22.56 -0.78
CA MET A 1 -7.01 22.20 0.34
C MET A 1 -7.75 20.90 0.03
N THR A 2 -8.43 20.79 -1.11
CA THR A 2 -9.14 19.57 -1.54
C THR A 2 -8.22 18.35 -1.68
N PHE A 3 -7.05 18.51 -2.30
CA PHE A 3 -6.09 17.40 -2.49
C PHE A 3 -5.59 16.84 -1.15
N THR A 4 -5.18 17.71 -0.22
CA THR A 4 -4.70 17.31 1.11
C THR A 4 -5.76 16.58 1.92
N ILE A 5 -7.04 17.01 1.84
CA ILE A 5 -8.15 16.35 2.51
C ILE A 5 -8.34 14.94 1.95
N VAL A 6 -8.35 14.79 0.63
CA VAL A 6 -8.51 13.48 -0.02
C VAL A 6 -7.36 12.55 0.36
N LEU A 7 -6.12 13.06 0.34
CA LEU A 7 -4.95 12.29 0.74
C LEU A 7 -5.03 11.85 2.22
N ALA A 8 -5.48 12.73 3.11
CA ALA A 8 -5.69 12.39 4.51
C ALA A 8 -6.79 11.34 4.71
N ILE A 9 -7.87 11.41 3.92
CA ILE A 9 -8.95 10.40 3.93
C ILE A 9 -8.42 9.06 3.42
N VAL A 10 -7.71 9.02 2.30
CA VAL A 10 -7.13 7.79 1.74
C VAL A 10 -6.17 7.16 2.74
N PHE A 11 -5.28 7.96 3.33
CA PHE A 11 -4.40 7.51 4.40
C PHE A 11 -5.19 6.93 5.58
N GLY A 12 -6.22 7.64 6.05
CA GLY A 12 -7.05 7.21 7.17
C GLY A 12 -7.80 5.91 6.89
N VAL A 13 -8.36 5.74 5.69
CA VAL A 13 -9.05 4.52 5.27
C VAL A 13 -8.08 3.35 5.20
N LEU A 14 -6.93 3.52 4.55
CA LEU A 14 -5.92 2.47 4.42
C LEU A 14 -5.34 2.08 5.78
N PHE A 15 -5.07 3.07 6.63
CA PHE A 15 -4.66 2.86 8.01
C PHE A 15 -5.72 2.10 8.80
N LEU A 16 -6.99 2.47 8.69
CA LEU A 16 -8.07 1.82 9.41
C LEU A 16 -8.28 0.39 8.92
N LEU A 17 -8.22 0.14 7.61
CA LEU A 17 -8.28 -1.20 7.02
C LEU A 17 -7.14 -2.06 7.55
N ALA A 18 -5.91 -1.58 7.44
CA ALA A 18 -4.71 -2.20 7.97
C ALA A 18 -4.84 -2.49 9.48
N TYR A 19 -5.28 -1.51 10.26
CA TYR A 19 -5.45 -1.63 11.70
C TYR A 19 -6.56 -2.60 12.08
N MET A 20 -7.71 -2.58 11.41
CA MET A 20 -8.86 -3.44 11.70
C MET A 20 -8.54 -4.91 11.41
N THR A 21 -7.74 -5.15 10.37
CA THR A 21 -7.40 -6.50 9.93
C THR A 21 -6.62 -7.29 11.01
N ARG A 22 -5.98 -6.62 11.99
CA ARG A 22 -5.19 -7.27 13.07
C ARG A 22 -4.14 -8.26 12.53
N ARG A 23 -3.75 -8.20 11.26
CA ARG A 23 -2.81 -9.12 10.61
C ARG A 23 -1.40 -8.56 10.58
N ARG A 24 -0.41 -9.43 10.36
CA ARG A 24 1.00 -9.01 10.31
C ARG A 24 1.30 -8.22 9.04
N PHE A 25 2.11 -7.17 9.19
CA PHE A 25 2.21 -6.12 8.19
C PHE A 25 3.30 -6.36 7.15
N GLY A 26 4.39 -7.05 7.48
CA GLY A 26 5.51 -7.21 6.56
C GLY A 26 5.13 -7.90 5.24
N VAL A 27 4.25 -8.90 5.27
CA VAL A 27 3.78 -9.58 4.05
C VAL A 27 2.82 -8.68 3.25
N LEU A 28 1.99 -7.90 3.94
CA LEU A 28 0.99 -7.01 3.32
C LEU A 28 1.66 -5.85 2.57
N THR A 29 2.68 -5.25 3.17
CA THR A 29 3.46 -4.16 2.59
C THR A 29 4.34 -4.63 1.43
N LEU A 30 4.94 -5.82 1.53
CA LEU A 30 5.68 -6.41 0.41
C LEU A 30 4.76 -6.76 -0.75
N ALA A 31 3.55 -7.28 -0.48
CA ALA A 31 2.58 -7.55 -1.53
C ALA A 31 2.06 -6.27 -2.19
N LEU A 32 1.93 -5.18 -1.43
CA LEU A 32 1.59 -3.87 -1.97
C LEU A 32 2.69 -3.35 -2.92
N ALA A 33 3.96 -3.51 -2.55
CA ALA A 33 5.09 -3.16 -3.41
C ALA A 33 5.18 -4.07 -4.65
N ALA A 34 4.86 -5.36 -4.52
CA ALA A 34 4.71 -6.24 -5.67
C ALA A 34 3.54 -5.80 -6.57
N GLY A 35 2.44 -5.33 -5.96
CA GLY A 35 1.30 -4.76 -6.67
C GLY A 35 1.63 -3.49 -7.43
N SER A 36 2.46 -2.58 -6.89
CA SER A 36 2.85 -1.38 -7.63
C SER A 36 3.72 -1.72 -8.83
N ILE A 37 4.64 -2.68 -8.70
CA ILE A 37 5.41 -3.17 -9.86
C ILE A 37 4.48 -3.79 -10.91
N LEU A 38 3.45 -4.54 -10.46
CA LEU A 38 2.45 -5.10 -11.38
C LEU A 38 1.64 -3.99 -12.07
N ALA A 39 1.27 -2.94 -11.34
CA ALA A 39 0.61 -1.78 -11.90
C ALA A 39 1.49 -1.10 -12.97
N ASP A 40 2.76 -0.87 -12.70
CA ASP A 40 3.69 -0.26 -13.66
C ASP A 40 3.82 -1.09 -14.95
N LEU A 41 3.83 -2.42 -14.81
CA LEU A 41 3.99 -3.34 -15.95
C LEU A 41 2.70 -3.57 -16.75
N TRP A 42 1.54 -3.55 -16.10
CA TRP A 42 0.28 -4.01 -16.70
C TRP A 42 -0.77 -2.94 -16.88
N SER A 43 -0.66 -1.76 -16.27
CA SER A 43 -1.77 -0.78 -16.34
C SER A 43 -2.04 -0.31 -17.76
N SER A 44 -1.02 -0.09 -18.59
CA SER A 44 -1.19 0.30 -20.00
C SER A 44 -1.89 -0.79 -20.82
N GLU A 45 -1.50 -2.05 -20.62
CA GLU A 45 -2.02 -3.20 -21.37
C GLU A 45 -3.40 -3.66 -20.86
N ALA A 46 -3.69 -3.51 -19.56
CA ALA A 46 -4.95 -3.91 -18.96
C ALA A 46 -6.09 -2.91 -19.23
N THR A 47 -5.77 -1.63 -19.36
CA THR A 47 -6.75 -0.56 -19.61
C THR A 47 -7.66 -0.79 -20.82
N PRO A 48 -7.18 -1.21 -22.00
CA PRO A 48 -8.06 -1.47 -23.14
C PRO A 48 -9.04 -2.62 -22.87
N TYR A 49 -8.69 -3.64 -22.09
CA TYR A 49 -9.64 -4.71 -21.72
C TYR A 49 -10.78 -4.17 -20.85
N VAL A 50 -10.47 -3.26 -19.92
CA VAL A 50 -11.48 -2.61 -19.07
C VAL A 50 -12.36 -1.64 -19.88
N ALA A 51 -11.78 -0.91 -20.84
CA ALA A 51 -12.53 -0.05 -21.73
C ALA A 51 -13.50 -0.85 -22.62
N ASN A 52 -13.10 -2.04 -23.09
CA ASN A 52 -13.95 -2.95 -23.88
C ASN A 52 -15.14 -3.52 -23.08
N LEU A 53 -15.08 -3.51 -21.74
CA LEU A 53 -16.20 -3.85 -20.87
C LEU A 53 -17.24 -2.71 -20.74
N GLY A 54 -17.08 -1.61 -21.49
CA GLY A 54 -17.98 -0.46 -21.51
C GLY A 54 -17.69 0.59 -20.43
N ILE A 55 -16.59 0.46 -19.69
CA ILE A 55 -16.19 1.40 -18.65
C ILE A 55 -15.26 2.45 -19.28
N VAL A 56 -15.83 3.56 -19.72
CA VAL A 56 -15.06 4.71 -20.25
C VAL A 56 -15.06 5.82 -19.20
N ILE A 57 -13.99 5.92 -18.43
CA ILE A 57 -13.78 7.00 -17.46
C ILE A 57 -12.89 8.05 -18.13
N ILE A 58 -13.47 9.24 -18.39
CA ILE A 58 -12.80 10.32 -19.11
C ILE A 58 -11.91 11.14 -18.16
N ARG A 59 -12.31 11.27 -16.89
CA ARG A 59 -11.51 11.81 -15.78
C ARG A 59 -11.98 11.17 -14.46
N PRO A 60 -11.11 10.53 -13.66
CA PRO A 60 -9.68 10.29 -13.87
C PRO A 60 -9.36 9.35 -15.05
N PRO A 61 -8.13 9.38 -15.62
CA PRO A 61 -7.71 8.41 -16.64
C PRO A 61 -7.96 6.97 -16.18
N LEU A 62 -8.56 6.14 -17.05
CA LEU A 62 -8.86 4.74 -16.72
C LEU A 62 -7.60 3.95 -16.31
N VAL A 63 -6.44 4.30 -16.89
CA VAL A 63 -5.13 3.73 -16.55
C VAL A 63 -4.80 3.92 -15.07
N ASP A 64 -5.04 5.12 -14.50
CA ASP A 64 -4.73 5.41 -13.10
C ASP A 64 -5.64 4.61 -12.15
N VAL A 65 -6.90 4.42 -12.53
CA VAL A 65 -7.85 3.58 -11.77
C VAL A 65 -7.39 2.13 -11.77
N VAL A 66 -6.98 1.63 -12.94
CA VAL A 66 -6.46 0.26 -13.08
C VAL A 66 -5.16 0.08 -12.29
N ALA A 67 -4.25 1.06 -12.32
CA ALA A 67 -3.00 1.05 -11.55
C ALA A 67 -3.25 0.99 -10.04
N VAL A 68 -4.19 1.79 -9.54
CA VAL A 68 -4.62 1.78 -8.14
C VAL A 68 -5.16 0.41 -7.73
N ILE A 69 -6.01 -0.20 -8.57
CA ILE A 69 -6.58 -1.51 -8.30
C ILE A 69 -5.49 -2.59 -8.29
N LEU A 70 -4.62 -2.60 -9.29
CA LEU A 70 -3.50 -3.56 -9.39
C LEU A 70 -2.52 -3.42 -8.23
N THR A 71 -2.30 -2.19 -7.75
CA THR A 71 -1.43 -1.92 -6.58
C THR A 71 -2.02 -2.48 -5.30
N LEU A 72 -3.31 -2.22 -5.04
CA LEU A 72 -3.97 -2.62 -3.80
C LEU A 72 -4.38 -4.09 -3.78
N ALA A 73 -4.76 -4.67 -4.92
CA ALA A 73 -5.36 -6.00 -4.99
C ALA A 73 -4.55 -7.10 -4.30
N PRO A 74 -3.23 -7.26 -4.54
CA PRO A 74 -2.44 -8.31 -3.89
C PRO A 74 -2.43 -8.16 -2.37
N SER A 75 -2.32 -6.92 -1.89
CA SER A 75 -2.30 -6.65 -0.45
C SER A 75 -3.68 -6.90 0.18
N LEU A 76 -4.76 -6.45 -0.48
CA LEU A 76 -6.13 -6.68 -0.04
C LEU A 76 -6.47 -8.17 0.04
N ILE A 77 -6.03 -8.98 -0.93
CA ILE A 77 -6.21 -10.45 -0.89
C ILE A 77 -5.51 -11.04 0.34
N LEU A 78 -4.28 -10.60 0.63
CA LEU A 78 -3.54 -11.09 1.80
C LEU A 78 -4.08 -10.56 3.13
N LEU A 79 -4.78 -9.41 3.14
CA LEU A 79 -5.57 -8.97 4.30
C LEU A 79 -6.66 -9.98 4.68
N PHE A 80 -7.07 -10.88 3.79
CA PHE A 80 -8.03 -11.94 4.10
C PHE A 80 -7.41 -13.31 4.39
N SER A 81 -6.12 -13.51 4.09
CA SER A 81 -5.44 -14.82 4.19
C SER A 81 -4.29 -14.94 5.22
N GLY A 82 -3.78 -13.84 5.78
CA GLY A 82 -2.63 -13.86 6.72
C GLY A 82 -2.93 -14.23 8.20
N PRO A 83 -1.91 -14.70 8.98
CA PRO A 83 -2.00 -14.92 10.42
C PRO A 83 -2.17 -13.63 11.23
N ALA A 84 -2.94 -13.68 12.33
CA ALA A 84 -3.15 -12.54 13.21
C ALA A 84 -1.86 -12.10 13.94
N ALA A 85 -1.65 -10.79 14.06
CA ALA A 85 -0.61 -10.18 14.85
C ALA A 85 -0.93 -10.32 16.34
N SER A 86 0.04 -10.78 17.13
CA SER A 86 -0.13 -11.03 18.57
C SER A 86 -0.06 -9.78 19.44
N ASN A 87 0.60 -8.70 18.97
CA ASN A 87 0.94 -7.54 19.80
C ASN A 87 0.32 -6.23 19.25
N LYS A 88 -0.27 -5.42 20.14
CA LYS A 88 -0.87 -4.11 19.79
C LYS A 88 0.16 -3.13 19.19
N PHE A 89 1.39 -3.09 19.70
CA PHE A 89 2.44 -2.20 19.18
C PHE A 89 2.86 -2.54 17.75
N GLN A 90 3.09 -3.83 17.48
CA GLN A 90 3.38 -4.32 16.13
C GLN A 90 2.22 -4.05 15.18
N ARG A 91 0.99 -4.07 15.71
CA ARG A 91 -0.21 -3.76 14.94
C ARG A 91 -0.31 -2.30 14.52
N ILE A 92 -0.06 -1.38 15.45
CA ILE A 92 -0.10 0.06 15.16
C ILE A 92 1.05 0.42 14.22
N GLY A 93 2.28 0.04 14.56
CA GLY A 93 3.46 0.38 13.76
C GLY A 93 3.36 -0.15 12.32
N GLY A 94 2.94 -1.40 12.14
CA GLY A 94 2.77 -1.96 10.81
C GLY A 94 1.62 -1.32 10.03
N SER A 95 0.51 -0.95 10.67
CA SER A 95 -0.57 -0.22 9.97
C SER A 95 -0.15 1.17 9.50
N VAL A 96 0.72 1.86 10.24
CA VAL A 96 1.30 3.13 9.81
C VAL A 96 2.22 2.90 8.61
N ILE A 97 3.16 1.94 8.69
CA ILE A 97 4.10 1.65 7.59
C ILE A 97 3.34 1.28 6.31
N PHE A 98 2.29 0.46 6.43
CA PHE A 98 1.43 0.10 5.31
C PHE A 98 0.71 1.30 4.70
N ALA A 99 0.06 2.11 5.52
CA ALA A 99 -0.68 3.28 5.04
C ALA A 99 0.26 4.31 4.39
N VAL A 100 1.44 4.54 4.98
CA VAL A 100 2.46 5.43 4.39
C VAL A 100 2.92 4.90 3.05
N LEU A 101 3.32 3.63 2.96
CA LEU A 101 3.79 3.03 1.71
C LEU A 101 2.70 3.07 0.63
N ALA A 102 1.45 2.74 0.98
CA ALA A 102 0.34 2.78 0.05
C ALA A 102 0.05 4.17 -0.49
N VAL A 103 0.03 5.18 0.37
CA VAL A 103 -0.17 6.57 -0.09
C VAL A 103 0.97 7.03 -0.98
N VAL A 104 2.21 6.64 -0.67
CA VAL A 104 3.39 6.99 -1.48
C VAL A 104 3.37 6.31 -2.85
N LEU A 105 2.97 5.03 -2.93
CA LEU A 105 2.86 4.30 -4.20
C LEU A 105 1.67 4.76 -5.04
N MET A 106 0.57 5.16 -4.41
CA MET A 106 -0.63 5.65 -5.10
C MET A 106 -0.57 7.13 -5.43
N PHE A 107 0.55 7.80 -5.13
CA PHE A 107 0.64 9.24 -5.19
C PHE A 107 0.52 9.77 -6.63
N GLU A 108 1.22 9.13 -7.58
CA GLU A 108 1.20 9.46 -9.00
C GLU A 108 -0.20 9.30 -9.63
N PRO A 109 -0.93 8.17 -9.47
CA PRO A 109 -2.30 8.08 -9.98
C PRO A 109 -3.27 9.05 -9.26
N LEU A 110 -3.02 9.42 -8.00
CA LEU A 110 -3.82 10.45 -7.31
C LEU A 110 -3.58 11.85 -7.87
N GLU A 111 -2.33 12.17 -8.22
CA GLU A 111 -1.93 13.45 -8.81
C GLU A 111 -2.60 13.65 -10.18
N ASN A 112 -2.63 12.60 -11.00
CA ASN A 112 -3.30 12.63 -12.31
C ASN A 112 -4.82 12.70 -12.19
N ALA A 113 -5.38 12.09 -11.14
CA ALA A 113 -6.82 12.03 -10.92
C ALA A 113 -7.42 13.33 -10.35
N LEU A 114 -6.65 14.10 -9.57
CA LEU A 114 -7.12 15.28 -8.85
C LEU A 114 -6.44 16.57 -9.30
N VAL A 115 -7.17 17.67 -9.30
CA VAL A 115 -6.57 19.01 -9.46
C VAL A 115 -5.78 19.34 -8.19
N VAL A 116 -4.45 19.32 -8.31
CA VAL A 116 -3.52 19.62 -7.22
C VAL A 116 -3.41 21.13 -7.03
N ASP A 117 -3.78 21.61 -5.85
CA ASP A 117 -3.61 23.01 -5.46
C ASP A 117 -2.15 23.35 -5.12
N GLU A 118 -1.81 24.64 -5.03
CA GLU A 118 -0.45 25.14 -4.74
C GLU A 118 0.19 24.47 -3.51
N PHE A 119 -0.61 24.25 -2.46
CA PHE A 119 -0.16 23.59 -1.24
C PHE A 119 0.05 22.07 -1.45
N GLY A 120 -0.85 21.43 -2.22
CA GLY A 120 -0.68 20.05 -2.67
C GLY A 120 0.63 19.85 -3.42
N LYS A 121 0.98 20.76 -4.34
CA LYS A 121 2.23 20.69 -5.13
C LYS A 121 3.49 20.76 -4.25
N GLN A 122 3.47 21.54 -3.17
CA GLN A 122 4.58 21.55 -2.21
C GLN A 122 4.74 20.21 -1.49
N ILE A 123 3.62 19.59 -1.08
CA ILE A 123 3.63 18.27 -0.45
C ILE A 123 4.13 17.22 -1.44
N VAL A 124 3.62 17.23 -2.67
CA VAL A 124 4.05 16.36 -3.77
C VAL A 124 5.55 16.45 -3.99
N SER A 125 6.07 17.67 -4.16
CA SER A 125 7.49 17.94 -4.36
C SER A 125 8.36 17.36 -3.23
N ARG A 126 7.94 17.54 -1.97
CA ARG A 126 8.67 17.04 -0.81
C ARG A 126 8.68 15.51 -0.75
N ILE A 127 7.54 14.89 -1.01
CA ILE A 127 7.39 13.43 -1.01
C ILE A 127 8.21 12.85 -2.16
N ASN A 128 8.12 13.43 -3.36
CA ASN A 128 8.85 12.94 -4.53
C ASN A 128 10.37 13.04 -4.32
N ALA A 129 10.85 14.16 -3.74
CA ALA A 129 12.26 14.32 -3.39
C ALA A 129 12.77 13.27 -2.40
N SER A 130 11.89 12.73 -1.55
CA SER A 130 12.23 11.71 -0.53
C SER A 130 11.67 10.33 -0.86
N TYR A 131 11.13 10.12 -2.07
CA TYR A 131 10.35 8.93 -2.44
C TYR A 131 11.17 7.66 -2.25
N ALA A 132 12.35 7.61 -2.84
CA ALA A 132 13.25 6.46 -2.76
C ALA A 132 13.61 6.10 -1.32
N ILE A 133 13.82 7.12 -0.47
CA ILE A 133 14.17 6.92 0.95
C ILE A 133 12.97 6.33 1.71
N ILE A 134 11.78 6.91 1.54
CA ILE A 134 10.57 6.48 2.25
C ILE A 134 10.21 5.03 1.87
N VAL A 135 10.22 4.72 0.56
CA VAL A 135 9.93 3.38 0.06
C VAL A 135 10.95 2.38 0.58
N THR A 136 12.25 2.70 0.52
CA THR A 136 13.31 1.81 1.00
C THR A 136 13.18 1.52 2.49
N VAL A 137 12.95 2.53 3.32
CA VAL A 137 12.76 2.35 4.77
C VAL A 137 11.54 1.47 5.05
N CYS A 138 10.42 1.71 4.37
CA CYS A 138 9.21 0.89 4.53
C CYS A 138 9.46 -0.56 4.13
N LEU A 139 10.16 -0.82 3.03
CA LEU A 139 10.49 -2.17 2.57
C LEU A 139 11.44 -2.88 3.53
N VAL A 140 12.50 -2.21 3.99
CA VAL A 140 13.47 -2.79 4.94
C VAL A 140 12.76 -3.18 6.25
N LEU A 141 11.95 -2.28 6.82
CA LEU A 141 11.15 -2.57 8.02
C LEU A 141 10.19 -3.75 7.79
N SER A 142 9.61 -3.84 6.59
CA SER A 142 8.71 -4.94 6.23
C SER A 142 9.44 -6.28 6.14
N ILE A 143 10.64 -6.31 5.54
CA ILE A 143 11.49 -7.51 5.49
C ILE A 143 11.89 -7.95 6.90
N ILE A 144 12.28 -7.01 7.77
CA ILE A 144 12.62 -7.30 9.16
C ILE A 144 11.41 -7.92 9.88
N ASP A 145 10.21 -7.36 9.72
CA ASP A 145 8.98 -7.91 10.30
C ASP A 145 8.76 -9.36 9.84
N VAL A 146 8.88 -9.64 8.53
CA VAL A 146 8.78 -10.98 7.98
C VAL A 146 9.83 -11.93 8.56
N LEU A 147 11.10 -11.53 8.63
CA LEU A 147 12.19 -12.36 9.18
C LEU A 147 11.97 -12.70 10.65
N GLN A 148 11.60 -11.71 11.47
CA GLN A 148 11.29 -11.92 12.89
C GLN A 148 10.12 -12.90 13.08
N THR A 149 9.18 -12.96 12.13
CA THR A 149 8.09 -13.94 12.19
C THR A 149 8.57 -15.38 12.06
N HIS A 150 9.55 -15.63 11.19
CA HIS A 150 10.05 -16.97 10.91
C HIS A 150 10.89 -17.49 12.09
N VAL A 151 11.69 -16.61 12.69
CA VAL A 151 12.48 -16.91 13.89
C VAL A 151 11.58 -17.29 15.08
N ARG A 152 10.56 -16.47 15.40
CA ARG A 152 9.62 -16.76 16.51
C ARG A 152 8.81 -18.05 16.33
N ARG A 153 8.44 -18.39 15.08
CA ARG A 153 7.71 -19.63 14.79
C ARG A 153 8.56 -20.87 15.08
N ASN A 154 9.87 -20.79 14.85
CA ASN A 154 10.80 -21.88 15.14
C ASN A 154 11.05 -22.04 16.65
N GLU A 155 11.12 -20.95 17.42
CA GLU A 155 11.26 -21.02 18.88
C GLU A 155 10.03 -21.66 19.56
N SER A 156 8.82 -21.32 19.11
CA SER A 156 7.58 -21.91 19.62
C SER A 156 7.49 -23.42 19.32
N LYS A 157 7.95 -23.87 18.15
CA LYS A 157 8.02 -25.31 17.83
C LYS A 157 9.06 -26.05 18.66
N LYS A 158 10.16 -25.39 19.05
CA LYS A 158 11.22 -26.00 19.87
C LYS A 158 10.74 -26.25 21.31
N LYS A 159 10.08 -25.27 21.93
CA LYS A 159 9.48 -25.40 23.27
C LYS A 159 8.33 -26.40 23.39
N SER A 160 7.68 -26.78 22.28
CA SER A 160 6.59 -27.78 22.29
C SER A 160 7.11 -29.22 22.14
N LYS A 161 8.41 -29.40 21.88
CA LYS A 161 9.06 -30.71 21.71
C LYS A 161 9.98 -31.08 22.90
N GLU A 162 10.23 -30.14 23.80
CA GLU A 162 10.80 -30.37 25.15
C GLU A 162 9.67 -30.57 26.16
#